data_AF-A0A4Q1Q628-F1
#
_entry.id   AF-A0A4Q1Q628-F1
#
_cell.length_a   1.000
_cell.length_b   1.000
_cell.length_c   1.000
_cell.angle_alpha   90.00
_cell.angle_beta   90.00
_cell.angle_gamma   90.00
#
_symmetry.space_group_name_H-M   'P 1'
#
loop_
_entity.id
_entity.type
_entity.pdbx_description
1 polymer ?
#
loop_
_entity_poly.entity_id
_entity_poly.type
_entity_poly.pdbx_seq_one_letter_code
_entity_poly.pdbx_strand_id
1 'polypeptide(L)'
;MSDLQQRLTDSEAKWQQATAQELVEHVYLRFHQRHREQLPELKQLAMKVEDVHGDHELAPHGLAEHLDAMLQELESHMMKEEQILFPMLSRGVYPSGPISVMEEEHVQHETELAKIDELTNNLTLPEGACGTWTALYKGLKELQDDLREHIHLENNVLFVEKQAATPEHGKDFCCGSCQ
;
A
#
# COMPACT_ATOMS: atom_id res chain seq x y z
N MET A 1 -21.62 -3.42 -3.01
CA MET A 1 -20.14 -3.47 -2.98
C MET A 1 -19.72 -3.18 -1.55
N SER A 2 -18.61 -3.73 -1.06
CA SER A 2 -18.08 -3.34 0.25
C SER A 2 -17.66 -1.87 0.23
N ASP A 3 -17.66 -1.21 1.39
CA ASP A 3 -17.24 0.20 1.53
C ASP A 3 -15.83 0.44 0.97
N LEU A 4 -14.91 -0.49 1.26
CA LEU A 4 -13.55 -0.46 0.72
C LEU A 4 -13.53 -0.53 -0.82
N GLN A 5 -14.31 -1.43 -1.45
CA GLN A 5 -14.32 -1.56 -2.90
C GLN A 5 -14.77 -0.27 -3.60
N GLN A 6 -15.76 0.42 -3.04
CA GLN A 6 -16.19 1.72 -3.56
C GLN A 6 -15.06 2.74 -3.42
N ARG A 7 -14.41 2.79 -2.25
CA ARG A 7 -13.27 3.68 -1.99
C ARG A 7 -12.11 3.46 -2.98
N LEU A 8 -11.74 2.22 -3.25
CA LEU A 8 -10.69 1.88 -4.23
C LEU A 8 -11.06 2.36 -5.63
N THR A 9 -12.31 2.12 -6.05
CA THR A 9 -12.81 2.54 -7.37
C THR A 9 -12.80 4.07 -7.51
N ASP A 10 -13.23 4.78 -6.47
CA ASP A 10 -13.27 6.25 -6.47
C ASP A 10 -11.86 6.85 -6.47
N SER A 11 -10.93 6.27 -5.69
CA SER A 11 -9.53 6.69 -5.66
C SER A 11 -8.83 6.42 -6.99
N GLU A 12 -9.01 5.25 -7.61
CA GLU A 12 -8.48 4.96 -8.94
C GLU A 12 -9.01 5.97 -9.97
N ALA A 13 -10.33 6.17 -10.04
CA ALA A 13 -10.96 7.10 -10.97
C ALA A 13 -10.42 8.53 -10.81
N LYS A 14 -10.17 8.97 -9.57
CA LYS A 14 -9.57 10.28 -9.26
C LYS A 14 -8.15 10.39 -9.79
N TRP A 15 -7.33 9.36 -9.63
CA TRP A 15 -5.89 9.40 -9.93
C TRP A 15 -5.55 9.03 -11.37
N GLN A 16 -6.48 8.46 -12.13
CA GLN A 16 -6.27 8.02 -13.52
C GLN A 16 -5.68 9.11 -14.43
N GLN A 17 -6.09 10.36 -14.22
CA GLN A 17 -5.68 11.51 -15.04
C GLN A 17 -4.50 12.30 -14.44
N ALA A 18 -4.05 11.95 -13.24
CA ALA A 18 -2.92 12.62 -12.61
C ALA A 18 -1.59 12.28 -13.31
N THR A 19 -0.63 13.17 -13.19
CA THR A 19 0.76 12.89 -13.57
C THR A 19 1.38 11.89 -12.60
N ALA A 20 2.40 11.15 -13.06
CA ALA A 20 3.13 10.23 -12.20
C ALA A 20 3.73 10.94 -10.98
N GLN A 21 4.19 12.19 -11.14
CA GLN A 21 4.76 12.98 -10.05
C GLN A 21 3.73 13.32 -8.97
N GLU A 22 2.52 13.75 -9.35
CA GLU A 22 1.44 14.04 -8.39
C GLU A 22 1.01 12.78 -7.63
N LEU A 23 0.92 11.64 -8.31
CA LEU A 23 0.54 10.37 -7.67
C LEU A 23 1.65 9.86 -6.75
N VAL A 24 2.92 9.94 -7.14
CA VAL A 24 4.07 9.63 -6.27
C VAL A 24 4.06 10.48 -5.01
N GLU A 25 3.86 11.79 -5.13
CA GLU A 25 3.78 12.69 -3.98
C GLU A 25 2.61 12.32 -3.06
N HIS A 26 1.45 11.98 -3.65
CA HIS A 26 0.31 11.51 -2.88
C HIS A 26 0.60 10.21 -2.14
N VAL A 27 1.17 9.22 -2.82
CA VAL A 27 1.48 7.91 -2.22
C VAL A 27 2.43 8.08 -1.04
N TYR A 28 3.49 8.87 -1.24
CA TYR A 28 4.45 9.17 -0.17
C TYR A 28 3.80 9.87 1.03
N LEU A 29 3.05 10.96 0.81
CA LEU A 29 2.49 11.77 1.89
C LEU A 29 1.30 11.10 2.59
N ARG A 30 0.44 10.39 1.85
CA ARG A 30 -0.80 9.80 2.38
C ARG A 30 -0.59 8.41 2.94
N PHE A 31 0.26 7.59 2.33
CA PHE A 31 0.42 6.18 2.70
C PHE A 31 1.76 5.92 3.35
N HIS A 32 2.88 6.21 2.70
CA HIS A 32 4.19 5.81 3.24
C HIS A 32 4.48 6.44 4.60
N GLN A 33 4.28 7.76 4.71
CA GLN A 33 4.42 8.46 5.99
C GLN A 33 3.45 7.92 7.05
N ARG A 34 2.21 7.61 6.63
CA ARG A 34 1.19 7.13 7.55
C ARG A 34 1.48 5.71 8.05
N HIS A 35 1.98 4.81 7.21
CA HIS A 35 2.37 3.46 7.60
C HIS A 35 3.55 3.46 8.59
N ARG A 36 4.52 4.37 8.40
CA ARG A 36 5.63 4.59 9.35
C ARG A 36 5.17 5.04 10.74
N GLU A 37 4.01 5.66 10.84
CA GLU A 37 3.40 6.03 12.13
C GLU A 37 2.51 4.91 12.68
N GLN A 38 1.66 4.33 11.83
CA GLN A 38 0.66 3.33 12.19
C GLN A 38 1.30 2.06 12.75
N LEU A 39 2.27 1.47 12.06
CA LEU A 39 2.83 0.17 12.43
C LEU A 39 3.51 0.19 13.82
N PRO A 40 4.37 1.17 14.15
CA PRO A 40 4.92 1.28 15.50
C PRO A 40 3.85 1.47 16.58
N GLU A 41 2.82 2.29 16.34
CA GLU A 41 1.71 2.49 17.28
C GLU A 41 0.94 1.18 17.52
N LEU A 42 0.59 0.49 16.44
CA LEU A 42 -0.15 -0.77 16.49
C LEU A 42 0.64 -1.87 17.17
N LYS A 43 1.96 -1.96 16.91
CA LYS A 43 2.85 -2.86 17.64
C LYS A 43 2.80 -2.61 19.15
N GLN A 44 2.89 -1.36 19.58
CA GLN A 44 2.83 -1.02 21.01
C GLN A 44 1.47 -1.36 21.64
N LEU A 45 0.37 -1.17 20.91
CA LEU A 45 -0.96 -1.57 21.37
C LEU A 45 -1.08 -3.10 21.45
N ALA A 46 -0.59 -3.84 20.45
CA ALA A 46 -0.58 -5.30 20.44
C ALA A 46 0.21 -5.86 21.61
N MET A 47 1.41 -5.35 21.88
CA MET A 47 2.22 -5.74 23.04
C MET A 47 1.45 -5.58 24.35
N LYS A 48 0.73 -4.47 24.53
CA LYS A 48 -0.08 -4.23 25.74
C LYS A 48 -1.25 -5.18 25.85
N VAL A 49 -1.93 -5.46 24.75
CA VAL A 49 -3.05 -6.42 24.74
C VAL A 49 -2.54 -7.81 25.08
N GLU A 50 -1.44 -8.26 24.46
CA GLU A 50 -0.84 -9.57 24.73
C GLU A 50 -0.32 -9.68 26.17
N ASP A 51 0.29 -8.63 26.73
CA ASP A 51 0.78 -8.61 28.11
C ASP A 51 -0.34 -8.65 29.16
N VAL A 52 -1.40 -7.84 28.97
CA VAL A 52 -2.50 -7.73 29.96
C VAL A 52 -3.53 -8.84 29.80
N HIS A 53 -3.76 -9.31 28.58
CA HIS A 53 -4.84 -10.25 28.26
C HIS A 53 -4.33 -11.60 27.73
N GLY A 54 -3.05 -11.92 27.84
CA GLY A 54 -2.49 -13.17 27.31
C GLY A 54 -3.12 -14.47 27.82
N ASP A 55 -3.82 -14.46 28.95
CA ASP A 55 -4.58 -15.63 29.43
C ASP A 55 -5.99 -15.75 28.81
N HIS A 56 -6.44 -14.74 28.05
CA HIS A 56 -7.75 -14.72 27.42
C HIS A 56 -7.73 -15.53 26.12
N GLU A 57 -8.70 -16.43 25.92
CA GLU A 57 -8.74 -17.36 24.77
C GLU A 57 -8.70 -16.67 23.39
N LEU A 58 -9.24 -15.45 23.31
CA LEU A 58 -9.26 -14.63 22.09
C LEU A 58 -8.07 -13.67 21.96
N ALA A 59 -7.09 -13.69 22.86
CA ALA A 59 -5.94 -12.79 22.79
C ALA A 59 -5.14 -13.01 21.49
N PRO A 60 -4.73 -11.94 20.79
CA PRO A 60 -4.07 -12.03 19.50
C PRO A 60 -2.58 -12.35 19.67
N HIS A 61 -2.26 -13.54 20.15
CA HIS A 61 -0.89 -13.95 20.44
C HIS A 61 0.03 -13.87 19.22
N GLY A 62 1.18 -13.23 19.37
CA GLY A 62 2.18 -13.09 18.32
C GLY A 62 1.88 -11.96 17.32
N LEU A 63 0.81 -11.19 17.52
CA LEU A 63 0.49 -10.04 16.67
C LEU A 63 1.56 -8.95 16.76
N ALA A 64 2.12 -8.70 17.94
CA ALA A 64 3.17 -7.72 18.13
C ALA A 64 4.46 -8.08 17.37
N GLU A 65 4.83 -9.36 17.35
CA GLU A 65 5.97 -9.87 16.58
C GLU A 65 5.71 -9.76 15.08
N HIS A 66 4.50 -10.14 14.65
CA HIS A 66 4.07 -10.03 13.26
C HIS A 66 4.11 -8.59 12.74
N LEU A 67 3.57 -7.64 13.51
CA LEU A 67 3.58 -6.21 13.15
C LEU A 67 5.00 -5.63 13.10
N ASP A 68 5.94 -6.15 13.89
CA ASP A 68 7.34 -5.75 13.83
C ASP A 68 8.04 -6.24 12.56
N ALA A 69 7.76 -7.48 12.15
CA ALA A 69 8.25 -8.02 10.89
C ALA A 69 7.69 -7.24 9.70
N MET A 70 6.37 -7.00 9.69
CA MET A 70 5.71 -6.18 8.67
C MET A 70 6.30 -4.77 8.56
N LEU A 71 6.63 -4.13 9.69
CA LEU A 71 7.27 -2.81 9.69
C LEU A 71 8.62 -2.84 8.96
N GLN A 72 9.44 -3.85 9.20
CA GLN A 72 10.76 -3.96 8.58
C GLN A 72 10.65 -4.20 7.07
N GLU A 73 9.76 -5.11 6.67
CA GLU A 73 9.55 -5.43 5.25
C GLU A 73 8.93 -4.25 4.49
N LEU A 74 7.88 -3.63 5.04
CA LEU A 74 7.22 -2.49 4.39
C LEU A 74 8.14 -1.26 4.33
N GLU A 75 8.95 -0.99 5.37
CA GLU A 75 9.94 0.08 5.30
C GLU A 75 11.00 -0.20 4.23
N SER A 76 11.50 -1.43 4.15
CA SER A 76 12.46 -1.79 3.10
C SER A 76 11.85 -1.67 1.71
N HIS A 77 10.59 -2.07 1.55
CA HIS A 77 9.81 -1.93 0.33
C HIS A 77 9.69 -0.45 -0.08
N MET A 78 9.10 0.38 0.77
CA MET A 78 8.89 1.82 0.53
C MET A 78 10.20 2.57 0.25
N MET A 79 11.31 2.19 0.89
CA MET A 79 12.63 2.79 0.59
C MET A 79 13.11 2.49 -0.84
N LYS A 80 12.89 1.28 -1.35
CA LYS A 80 13.25 0.94 -2.75
C LYS A 80 12.43 1.78 -3.72
N GLU A 81 11.16 1.98 -3.40
CA GLU A 81 10.28 2.80 -4.20
C GLU A 81 10.72 4.27 -4.19
N GLU A 82 10.84 4.86 -3.01
CA GLU A 82 11.19 6.27 -2.81
C GLU A 82 12.56 6.63 -3.40
N GLN A 83 13.56 5.75 -3.26
CA GLN A 83 14.93 6.04 -3.68
C GLN A 83 15.20 5.69 -5.14
N ILE A 84 14.51 4.70 -5.69
CA ILE A 84 14.82 4.15 -7.02
C ILE A 84 13.62 4.26 -7.96
N LEU A 85 12.50 3.63 -7.63
CA LEU A 85 11.38 3.47 -8.57
C LEU A 85 10.67 4.79 -8.86
N PHE A 86 10.26 5.52 -7.82
CA PHE A 86 9.54 6.78 -7.93
C PHE A 86 10.32 7.87 -8.68
N PRO A 87 11.65 8.05 -8.47
CA PRO A 87 12.44 8.95 -9.30
C PRO A 87 12.48 8.58 -10.78
N MET A 88 12.44 7.30 -11.14
CA MET A 88 12.40 6.85 -12.53
C MET A 88 11.05 7.16 -13.16
N LEU A 89 9.97 6.77 -12.47
CA LEU A 89 8.59 7.01 -12.93
C LEU A 89 8.27 8.50 -13.07
N SER A 90 8.72 9.32 -12.11
CA SER A 90 8.54 10.79 -12.17
C SER A 90 9.28 11.44 -13.35
N ARG A 91 10.29 10.78 -13.91
CA ARG A 91 11.02 11.22 -15.13
C ARG A 91 10.46 10.60 -16.41
N GLY A 92 9.36 9.85 -16.33
CA GLY A 92 8.73 9.18 -17.47
C GLY A 92 9.50 7.94 -17.95
N VAL A 93 10.41 7.39 -17.15
CA VAL A 93 11.05 6.10 -17.43
C VAL A 93 10.17 5.01 -16.85
N TYR A 94 9.85 3.99 -17.64
CA TYR A 94 9.08 2.82 -17.21
C TYR A 94 10.00 1.61 -16.92
N PRO A 95 10.36 1.33 -15.65
CA PRO A 95 11.28 0.26 -15.30
C PRO A 95 10.53 -1.06 -15.02
N SER A 96 10.18 -1.80 -16.07
CA SER A 96 9.40 -3.04 -15.95
C SER A 96 9.99 -4.06 -14.96
N GLY A 97 11.31 -4.25 -14.94
CA GLY A 97 11.97 -5.16 -13.99
C GLY A 97 11.74 -4.79 -12.51
N PRO A 98 12.13 -3.57 -12.08
CA PRO A 98 11.82 -3.08 -10.74
C PRO A 98 10.34 -3.11 -10.36
N ILE A 99 9.43 -2.76 -11.30
CA ILE A 99 7.98 -2.84 -11.06
C ILE A 99 7.56 -4.27 -10.72
N SER A 100 7.99 -5.26 -11.48
CA SER A 100 7.62 -6.66 -11.21
C SER A 100 8.09 -7.15 -9.84
N VAL A 101 9.21 -6.65 -9.32
CA VAL A 101 9.67 -6.96 -7.96
C VAL A 101 8.74 -6.33 -6.91
N MET A 102 8.32 -5.07 -7.10
CA MET A 102 7.37 -4.42 -6.18
C MET A 102 6.00 -5.11 -6.20
N GLU A 103 5.51 -5.52 -7.37
CA GLU A 103 4.26 -6.27 -7.49
C GLU A 103 4.32 -7.64 -6.77
N GLU A 104 5.46 -8.33 -6.81
CA GLU A 104 5.66 -9.57 -6.04
C GLU A 104 5.66 -9.31 -4.52
N GLU A 105 6.30 -8.23 -4.08
CA GLU A 105 6.28 -7.81 -2.67
C GLU A 105 4.88 -7.37 -2.21
N HIS A 106 4.08 -6.76 -3.08
CA HIS A 106 2.67 -6.46 -2.80
C HIS A 106 1.84 -7.71 -2.53
N VAL A 107 2.08 -8.80 -3.26
CA VAL A 107 1.42 -10.10 -3.00
C VAL A 107 1.83 -10.64 -1.63
N GLN A 108 3.08 -10.45 -1.22
CA GLN A 108 3.54 -10.82 0.12
C GLN A 108 2.84 -9.97 1.18
N HIS A 109 2.75 -8.65 1.00
CA HIS A 109 2.04 -7.77 1.94
C HIS A 109 0.56 -8.13 2.11
N GLU A 110 -0.14 -8.55 1.05
CA GLU A 110 -1.51 -9.08 1.19
C GLU A 110 -1.57 -10.36 2.04
N THR A 111 -0.55 -11.22 1.96
CA THR A 111 -0.42 -12.41 2.81
C THR A 111 -0.21 -12.01 4.27
N GLU A 112 0.60 -10.99 4.53
CA GLU A 112 0.81 -10.46 5.89
C GLU A 112 -0.47 -9.83 6.47
N LEU A 113 -1.29 -9.16 5.64
CA LEU A 113 -2.60 -8.64 6.07
C LEU A 113 -3.59 -9.77 6.40
N ALA A 114 -3.61 -10.85 5.61
CA ALA A 114 -4.42 -12.02 5.90
C ALA A 114 -3.99 -12.68 7.24
N LYS A 115 -2.69 -12.64 7.56
CA LYS A 115 -2.22 -13.16 8.84
C LYS A 115 -2.72 -12.33 10.03
N ILE A 116 -2.85 -11.01 9.89
CA ILE A 116 -3.52 -10.17 10.90
C ILE A 116 -4.96 -10.66 11.11
N ASP A 117 -5.70 -10.94 10.05
CA ASP A 117 -7.09 -11.43 10.17
C ASP A 117 -7.14 -12.77 10.92
N GLU A 118 -6.21 -13.69 10.65
CA GLU A 118 -6.12 -14.96 11.40
C GLU A 118 -5.86 -14.73 12.90
N LEU A 119 -4.85 -13.93 13.24
CA LEU A 119 -4.44 -13.68 14.63
C LEU A 119 -5.50 -12.93 15.43
N THR A 120 -6.39 -12.20 14.76
CA THR A 120 -7.39 -11.33 15.40
C THR A 120 -8.81 -11.85 15.26
N ASN A 121 -8.98 -13.07 14.74
CA ASN A 121 -10.29 -13.63 14.41
C ASN A 121 -11.13 -12.65 13.56
N ASN A 122 -10.56 -12.19 12.44
CA ASN A 122 -11.12 -11.19 11.54
C ASN A 122 -11.47 -9.87 12.27
N LEU A 123 -10.55 -9.38 13.12
CA LEU A 123 -10.74 -8.18 13.92
C LEU A 123 -12.03 -8.22 14.78
N THR A 124 -12.41 -9.41 15.26
CA THR A 124 -13.60 -9.58 16.11
C THR A 124 -13.23 -9.41 17.57
N LEU A 125 -13.72 -8.33 18.19
CA LEU A 125 -13.47 -8.07 19.62
C LEU A 125 -14.20 -9.08 20.52
N PRO A 126 -13.57 -9.53 21.63
CA PRO A 126 -14.27 -10.28 22.67
C PRO A 126 -15.30 -9.42 23.40
N GLU A 127 -16.28 -10.06 24.04
CA GLU A 127 -17.23 -9.36 24.90
C GLU A 127 -16.48 -8.65 26.05
N GLY A 128 -16.77 -7.35 26.24
CA GLY A 128 -16.11 -6.56 27.28
C GLY A 128 -14.66 -6.18 26.99
N ALA A 129 -14.21 -6.27 25.74
CA ALA A 129 -12.87 -5.83 25.33
C ALA A 129 -12.54 -4.42 25.85
N CYS A 130 -11.32 -4.25 26.36
CA CYS A 130 -10.89 -2.97 26.91
C CYS A 130 -10.70 -1.91 25.80
N GLY A 131 -10.53 -0.65 26.21
CA GLY A 131 -10.30 0.46 25.28
C GLY A 131 -9.05 0.29 24.41
N THR A 132 -7.98 -0.29 24.96
CA THR A 132 -6.73 -0.54 24.23
C THR A 132 -6.91 -1.60 23.14
N TRP A 133 -7.63 -2.68 23.43
CA TRP A 133 -7.93 -3.71 22.44
C TRP A 133 -8.84 -3.18 21.33
N THR A 134 -9.86 -2.40 21.70
CA THR A 134 -10.74 -1.73 20.74
C THR A 134 -9.96 -0.78 19.82
N ALA A 135 -9.05 0.01 20.39
CA ALA A 135 -8.21 0.93 19.64
C ALA A 135 -7.25 0.19 18.69
N LEU A 136 -6.64 -0.91 19.16
CA LEU A 136 -5.80 -1.77 18.33
C LEU A 136 -6.57 -2.27 17.11
N TYR A 137 -7.72 -2.89 17.29
CA TYR A 137 -8.45 -3.50 16.16
C TYR A 137 -9.00 -2.44 15.19
N LYS A 138 -9.38 -1.27 15.70
CA LYS A 138 -9.75 -0.13 14.84
C LYS A 138 -8.55 0.34 14.00
N GLY A 139 -7.38 0.49 14.61
CA GLY A 139 -6.19 0.93 13.88
C GLY A 139 -5.65 -0.14 12.92
N LEU A 140 -5.78 -1.43 13.24
CA LEU A 140 -5.46 -2.53 12.30
C LEU A 140 -6.37 -2.49 11.08
N LYS A 141 -7.67 -2.21 11.28
CA LYS A 141 -8.61 -2.04 10.17
C LYS A 141 -8.21 -0.85 9.28
N GLU A 142 -7.83 0.27 9.90
CA GLU A 142 -7.33 1.45 9.17
C GLU A 142 -6.05 1.12 8.38
N LEU A 143 -5.07 0.44 8.98
CA LEU A 143 -3.84 -0.01 8.32
C LEU A 143 -4.15 -0.92 7.12
N GLN A 144 -4.98 -1.95 7.31
CA GLN A 144 -5.39 -2.88 6.25
C GLN A 144 -6.04 -2.15 5.08
N ASP A 145 -6.91 -1.19 5.38
CA ASP A 145 -7.62 -0.44 4.37
C ASP A 145 -6.67 0.53 3.64
N ASP A 146 -5.83 1.24 4.37
CA ASP A 146 -4.85 2.17 3.80
C ASP A 146 -3.83 1.43 2.92
N LEU A 147 -3.28 0.30 3.38
CA LEU A 147 -2.28 -0.47 2.62
C LEU A 147 -2.87 -1.08 1.35
N ARG A 148 -4.12 -1.55 1.40
CA ARG A 148 -4.83 -2.02 0.19
C ARG A 148 -5.06 -0.89 -0.81
N GLU A 149 -5.39 0.31 -0.34
CA GLU A 149 -5.57 1.47 -1.21
C GLU A 149 -4.26 1.97 -1.82
N HIS A 150 -3.19 1.99 -1.02
CA HIS A 150 -1.82 2.24 -1.46
C HIS A 150 -1.46 1.29 -2.61
N ILE A 151 -1.42 -0.02 -2.35
CA ILE A 151 -1.06 -1.05 -3.33
C ILE A 151 -1.95 -0.98 -4.57
N HIS A 152 -3.26 -0.72 -4.39
CA HIS A 152 -4.20 -0.58 -5.49
C HIS A 152 -3.83 0.57 -6.43
N LEU A 153 -3.51 1.75 -5.88
CA LEU A 153 -3.10 2.91 -6.69
C LEU A 153 -1.77 2.68 -7.40
N GLU A 154 -0.84 1.99 -6.75
CA GLU A 154 0.43 1.66 -7.38
C GLU A 154 0.24 0.69 -8.54
N ASN A 155 -0.36 -0.47 -8.30
CA ASN A 155 -0.51 -1.51 -9.31
C ASN A 155 -1.41 -1.07 -10.48
N ASN A 156 -2.53 -0.39 -10.20
CA ASN A 156 -3.55 -0.13 -11.21
C ASN A 156 -3.44 1.25 -11.86
N VAL A 157 -2.62 2.17 -11.31
CA VAL A 157 -2.49 3.53 -11.86
C VAL A 157 -1.02 3.91 -12.08
N LEU A 158 -0.17 3.77 -11.08
CA LEU A 158 1.21 4.25 -11.16
C LEU A 158 2.12 3.34 -11.99
N PHE A 159 1.94 2.02 -11.87
CA PHE A 159 2.74 0.99 -12.54
C PHE A 159 2.18 0.58 -13.89
N VAL A 160 1.10 1.22 -14.35
CA VAL A 160 0.56 1.01 -15.69
C VAL A 160 1.34 1.84 -16.70
N GLU A 161 1.92 1.17 -17.71
CA GLU A 161 2.60 1.85 -18.80
C GLU A 161 1.62 2.74 -19.57
N LYS A 162 1.77 4.06 -19.42
CA LYS A 162 1.04 5.03 -20.25
C LYS A 162 1.73 5.09 -21.61
N GLN A 163 1.05 4.62 -22.65
CA GLN A 163 1.55 4.80 -24.02
C GLN A 163 1.76 6.30 -24.26
N ALA A 164 2.99 6.70 -24.60
CA ALA A 164 3.24 8.03 -25.10
C ALA A 164 2.33 8.23 -26.32
N ALA A 165 1.52 9.28 -26.32
CA ALA A 165 0.79 9.68 -27.52
C ALA A 165 1.82 9.74 -28.66
N THR A 166 1.64 8.90 -29.67
CA THR A 166 2.48 8.94 -30.88
C THR A 166 2.54 10.41 -31.29
N PRO A 167 3.74 11.02 -31.36
CA PRO A 167 3.81 12.35 -31.93
C PRO A 167 3.23 12.21 -33.33
N GLU A 168 2.11 12.89 -33.59
CA GLU A 168 1.62 13.09 -34.96
C GLU A 168 2.78 13.74 -35.69
N HIS A 169 3.57 12.93 -36.39
CA HIS A 169 4.41 13.41 -37.44
C HIS A 169 3.43 13.96 -38.46
N GLY A 170 3.22 15.28 -38.39
CA GLY A 170 2.43 16.01 -39.37
C GLY A 170 2.87 15.56 -40.76
N LYS A 171 1.89 15.37 -41.65
CA LYS A 171 2.04 14.88 -43.02
C LYS A 171 2.86 15.82 -43.93
N ASP A 172 3.74 16.64 -43.37
CA ASP A 172 4.51 17.67 -44.06
C ASP A 172 5.99 17.31 -44.22
N PHE A 173 6.44 16.14 -43.74
CA PHE A 173 7.77 15.64 -44.09
C PHE A 173 7.75 14.89 -45.43
N CYS A 174 7.43 15.63 -46.49
CA CYS A 174 7.64 15.19 -47.87
C CYS A 174 9.16 15.30 -48.16
N CYS A 175 9.94 14.26 -47.81
CA CYS A 175 11.30 14.10 -48.32
C CYS A 175 11.22 13.59 -49.75
N GLY A 176 10.88 14.48 -50.68
CA GLY A 176 10.91 14.22 -52.12
C GLY A 176 12.34 14.10 -52.61
N SER A 177 12.86 12.87 -52.63
CA SER A 177 13.98 12.50 -53.49
C SER A 177 13.44 11.55 -54.55
N CYS A 178 13.16 12.05 -55.75
CA CYS A 178 13.02 11.27 -56.97
C CYS A 178 13.63 12.06 -58.14
N GLN A 179 14.36 11.31 -58.97
CA GLN A 179 15.24 11.70 -60.08
C GLN A 179 14.60 12.56 -61.17
#